data_AF-A0A971GUY5-F1
#
_entry.id   AF-A0A971GUY5-F1
#
_cell.length_a   1.000
_cell.length_b   1.000
_cell.length_c   1.000
_cell.angle_alpha   90.00
_cell.angle_beta   90.00
_cell.angle_gamma   90.00
#
_symmetry.space_group_name_H-M   'P 1'
#
loop_
_entity.id
_entity.type
_entity.pdbx_description
1 polymer ?
#
loop_
_entity_poly.entity_id
_entity_poly.type
_entity_poly.pdbx_seq_one_letter_code
_entity_poly.pdbx_strand_id
1 'polypeptide(L)'
;MPAHPRGFTFRDVPPEVAIICLPDSTWASRGGSAWASHDTLFGPGGPPKEARHEAYLDAIHLLTHGQVPRTGLTMHNQPYSALVNDIAEAISAANDPADYPYQDFHSGFCALNGLVVFDHTVTHQLEGIPLLICTGELLSPDTQAAITDSVTRGARCLALPHLLPQVAHGRGHDQPCLVQDGAGAYLFTDDLMSDAARAFIAPHLGPSDAVRYRFANFCVTMQPINGDERRLRVQVDRYE
;
A
#
# COMPACT_ATOMS: atom_id res chain seq x y z
N MET A 1 6.17 25.09 24.02
CA MET A 1 5.14 24.03 23.98
C MET A 1 4.09 24.44 22.96
N PRO A 2 3.62 23.55 22.06
CA PRO A 2 2.56 23.88 21.11
C PRO A 2 1.27 24.25 21.86
N ALA A 3 0.51 25.21 21.32
CA ALA A 3 -0.76 25.68 21.92
C ALA A 3 -1.82 24.57 22.02
N HIS A 4 -1.69 23.53 21.19
CA HIS A 4 -2.58 22.36 21.15
C HIS A 4 -1.72 21.09 21.11
N PRO A 5 -1.23 20.58 22.26
CA PRO A 5 -0.46 19.34 22.29
C PRO A 5 -1.35 18.17 21.84
N ARG A 6 -0.81 17.33 20.95
CA ARG A 6 -1.50 16.12 20.48
C ARG A 6 -1.47 15.06 21.59
N GLY A 7 -2.64 14.54 21.95
CA GLY A 7 -2.80 13.47 22.96
C GLY A 7 -2.57 12.05 22.42
N PHE A 8 -2.17 11.93 21.15
CA PHE A 8 -1.94 10.67 20.45
C PHE A 8 -0.73 10.80 19.52
N THR A 9 -0.20 9.65 19.13
CA THR A 9 0.91 9.45 18.22
C THR A 9 0.49 8.54 17.08
N PHE A 10 1.33 8.39 16.06
CA PHE A 10 1.09 7.43 14.98
C PHE A 10 1.02 5.97 15.48
N ARG A 11 1.52 5.68 16.69
CA ARG A 11 1.45 4.33 17.30
C ARG A 11 0.06 3.99 17.83
N ASP A 12 -0.81 4.99 17.97
CA ASP A 12 -2.17 4.84 18.47
C ASP A 12 -3.19 4.56 17.35
N VAL A 13 -2.69 4.31 16.13
CA VAL A 13 -3.50 3.90 14.97
C VAL A 13 -3.61 2.38 14.96
N PRO A 14 -4.77 1.78 15.30
CA PRO A 14 -5.00 0.36 15.07
C PRO A 14 -5.21 0.13 13.57
N PRO A 15 -4.28 -0.58 12.88
CA PRO A 15 -4.40 -0.80 11.45
C PRO A 15 -5.61 -1.68 11.12
N GLU A 16 -6.28 -1.38 10.03
CA GLU A 16 -7.25 -2.30 9.41
C GLU A 16 -6.55 -3.20 8.38
N VAL A 17 -5.53 -2.63 7.72
CA VAL A 17 -4.68 -3.33 6.75
C VAL A 17 -3.22 -3.03 7.07
N ALA A 18 -2.40 -4.06 7.08
CA ALA A 18 -0.94 -3.95 7.11
C ALA A 18 -0.32 -4.43 5.81
N ILE A 19 0.54 -3.62 5.20
CA ILE A 19 1.54 -4.12 4.25
C ILE A 19 2.83 -4.37 5.02
N ILE A 20 3.43 -5.54 4.84
CA ILE A 20 4.75 -5.86 5.37
C ILE A 20 5.69 -6.10 4.18
N CYS A 21 6.74 -5.28 4.08
CA CYS A 21 7.72 -5.38 3.01
C CYS A 21 9.09 -4.85 3.45
N LEU A 22 10.14 -5.29 2.77
CA LEU A 22 11.45 -4.67 2.85
C LEU A 22 11.36 -3.27 2.19
N PRO A 23 11.65 -2.16 2.91
CA PRO A 23 11.30 -0.79 2.50
C PRO A 23 11.92 -0.34 1.18
N ASP A 24 13.02 -0.97 0.76
CA ASP A 24 13.69 -0.66 -0.52
C ASP A 24 13.29 -1.62 -1.66
N SER A 25 12.26 -2.44 -1.48
CA SER A 25 11.94 -3.51 -2.43
C SER A 25 11.57 -3.01 -3.81
N THR A 26 10.84 -1.89 -3.96
CA THR A 26 10.57 -1.14 -5.22
C THR A 26 9.50 -0.05 -5.02
N TRP A 27 9.69 1.16 -5.59
CA TRP A 27 8.69 2.24 -5.61
C TRP A 27 8.17 2.61 -7.01
N ALA A 28 8.63 1.89 -8.05
CA ALA A 28 8.36 2.10 -9.47
C ALA A 28 8.46 0.77 -10.23
N SER A 29 7.61 0.48 -11.21
CA SER A 29 7.77 -0.73 -12.04
C SER A 29 9.12 -0.69 -12.78
N ARG A 30 9.61 -1.83 -13.26
CA ARG A 30 10.72 -1.82 -14.24
C ARG A 30 10.30 -1.00 -15.46
N GLY A 31 11.18 -0.17 -15.97
CA GLY A 31 10.80 0.78 -17.04
C GLY A 31 10.03 2.01 -16.55
N GLY A 32 9.53 2.02 -15.32
CA GLY A 32 8.56 2.98 -14.83
C GLY A 32 9.14 4.34 -14.48
N SER A 33 10.45 4.40 -14.16
CA SER A 33 11.17 5.62 -13.82
C SER A 33 12.60 5.58 -14.32
N ALA A 34 13.11 6.72 -14.80
CA ALA A 34 14.54 6.88 -15.12
C ALA A 34 15.44 6.88 -13.87
N TRP A 35 14.85 6.99 -12.68
CA TRP A 35 15.58 7.08 -11.40
C TRP A 35 15.67 5.74 -10.67
N ALA A 36 14.79 4.81 -11.00
CA ALA A 36 14.83 3.45 -10.47
C ALA A 36 15.47 2.53 -11.52
N SER A 37 16.42 1.70 -11.09
CA SER A 37 17.01 0.70 -11.99
C SER A 37 15.93 -0.22 -12.54
N HIS A 38 15.97 -0.44 -13.86
CA HIS A 38 15.11 -1.41 -14.54
C HIS A 38 15.58 -2.84 -14.29
N ASP A 39 16.87 -3.02 -14.00
CA ASP A 39 17.50 -4.34 -14.04
C ASP A 39 17.82 -4.88 -12.65
N THR A 40 18.14 -4.01 -11.69
CA THR A 40 18.63 -4.40 -10.36
C THR A 40 17.89 -3.71 -9.23
N LEU A 41 17.72 -4.42 -8.12
CA LEU A 41 17.33 -3.82 -6.85
C LEU A 41 18.51 -3.12 -6.18
N PHE A 42 18.24 -2.18 -5.26
CA PHE A 42 19.22 -1.57 -4.35
C PHE A 42 20.44 -0.86 -5.01
N GLY A 43 20.38 -0.61 -6.32
CA GLY A 43 21.45 0.06 -7.07
C GLY A 43 22.41 -0.90 -7.80
N PRO A 44 23.58 -0.40 -8.24
CA PRO A 44 24.56 -1.20 -8.98
C PRO A 44 25.05 -2.40 -8.18
N GLY A 45 25.01 -3.59 -8.78
CA GLY A 45 25.47 -4.84 -8.16
C GLY A 45 24.45 -5.52 -7.23
N GLY A 46 23.27 -4.94 -7.05
CA GLY A 46 22.17 -5.63 -6.37
C GLY A 46 21.55 -6.74 -7.21
N PRO A 47 20.66 -7.56 -6.61
CA PRO A 47 20.05 -8.69 -7.30
C PRO A 47 19.16 -8.22 -8.46
N PRO A 48 18.91 -9.08 -9.45
CA PRO A 48 18.01 -8.77 -10.54
C PRO A 48 16.62 -8.38 -10.04
N LYS A 49 16.04 -7.35 -10.66
CA LYS A 49 14.67 -6.97 -10.38
C LYS A 49 13.70 -7.87 -11.13
N GLU A 50 12.93 -8.62 -10.37
CA GLU A 50 11.86 -9.52 -10.82
C GLU A 50 10.47 -8.93 -10.61
N ALA A 51 9.46 -9.52 -11.26
CA ALA A 51 8.06 -9.07 -11.18
C ALA A 51 7.52 -9.09 -9.73
N ARG A 52 7.96 -10.06 -8.91
CA ARG A 52 7.58 -10.16 -7.49
C ARG A 52 7.94 -8.93 -6.66
N HIS A 53 8.93 -8.13 -7.07
CA HIS A 53 9.27 -6.91 -6.35
C HIS A 53 8.27 -5.77 -6.62
N GLU A 54 7.57 -5.82 -7.75
CA GLU A 54 6.56 -4.83 -8.15
C GLU A 54 5.19 -5.10 -7.52
N ALA A 55 5.00 -6.28 -6.91
CA ALA A 55 3.80 -6.66 -6.19
C ALA A 55 3.37 -5.65 -5.10
N TYR A 56 4.30 -4.88 -4.54
CA TYR A 56 3.98 -3.78 -3.64
C TYR A 56 3.13 -2.70 -4.31
N LEU A 57 3.40 -2.39 -5.58
CA LEU A 57 2.61 -1.44 -6.37
C LEU A 57 1.21 -1.97 -6.65
N ASP A 58 1.10 -3.28 -6.91
CA ASP A 58 -0.20 -3.94 -7.06
C ASP A 58 -1.02 -3.88 -5.76
N ALA A 59 -0.39 -4.12 -4.61
CA ALA A 59 -1.06 -3.98 -3.31
C ALA A 59 -1.60 -2.56 -3.10
N ILE A 60 -0.79 -1.53 -3.33
CA ILE A 60 -1.24 -0.13 -3.20
C ILE A 60 -2.35 0.21 -4.21
N HIS A 61 -2.20 -0.23 -5.46
CA HIS A 61 -3.21 -0.03 -6.50
C HIS A 61 -4.56 -0.63 -6.09
N LEU A 62 -4.56 -1.86 -5.55
CA LEU A 62 -5.77 -2.51 -5.06
C LEU A 62 -6.41 -1.77 -3.89
N LEU A 63 -5.60 -1.42 -2.88
CA LEU A 63 -6.07 -0.76 -1.66
C LEU A 63 -6.62 0.65 -1.92
N THR A 64 -6.18 1.28 -3.01
CA THR A 64 -6.64 2.61 -3.44
C THR A 64 -7.71 2.55 -4.53
N HIS A 65 -8.39 1.40 -4.70
CA HIS A 65 -9.43 1.21 -5.71
C HIS A 65 -8.97 1.56 -7.14
N GLY A 66 -7.68 1.41 -7.40
CA GLY A 66 -7.05 1.69 -8.68
C GLY A 66 -6.62 3.14 -8.90
N GLN A 67 -6.80 4.03 -7.93
CA GLN A 67 -6.42 5.44 -8.06
C GLN A 67 -4.90 5.62 -8.16
N VAL A 68 -4.12 4.85 -7.40
CA VAL A 68 -2.66 4.84 -7.56
C VAL A 68 -2.29 3.91 -8.70
N PRO A 69 -1.55 4.37 -9.73
CA PRO A 69 -1.19 3.52 -10.86
C PRO A 69 -0.16 2.45 -10.46
N ARG A 70 -0.20 1.32 -11.17
CA ARG A 70 0.70 0.18 -10.96
C ARG A 70 2.15 0.45 -11.36
N THR A 71 2.40 1.54 -12.06
CA THR A 71 3.71 1.94 -12.58
C THR A 71 4.58 2.63 -11.51
N GLY A 72 3.99 3.12 -10.42
CA GLY A 72 4.74 3.59 -9.25
C GLY A 72 4.01 4.61 -8.37
N LEU A 73 4.63 4.92 -7.24
CA LEU A 73 4.01 5.72 -6.16
C LEU A 73 4.45 7.19 -6.12
N THR A 74 5.44 7.56 -6.92
CA THR A 74 6.04 8.91 -6.94
C THR A 74 5.76 9.65 -8.23
N MET A 75 5.91 10.98 -8.20
CA MET A 75 5.82 11.85 -9.38
C MET A 75 6.87 11.57 -10.46
N HIS A 76 7.90 10.77 -10.16
CA HIS A 76 8.96 10.39 -11.10
C HIS A 76 8.61 9.14 -11.92
N ASN A 77 7.41 8.60 -11.76
CA ASN A 77 6.93 7.45 -12.52
C ASN A 77 6.02 7.87 -13.66
N GLN A 78 5.94 7.06 -14.70
CA GLN A 78 4.92 7.24 -15.74
C GLN A 78 3.51 6.97 -15.19
N PRO A 79 2.46 7.69 -15.64
CA PRO A 79 2.49 8.76 -16.64
C PRO A 79 2.91 10.14 -16.09
N TYR A 80 3.09 10.29 -14.77
CA TYR A 80 3.35 11.57 -14.13
C TYR A 80 4.61 12.27 -14.65
N SER A 81 5.70 11.53 -14.88
CA SER A 81 6.96 12.15 -15.34
C SER A 81 6.91 12.68 -16.78
N ALA A 82 6.12 12.07 -17.67
CA ALA A 82 5.87 12.63 -19.00
C ALA A 82 5.07 13.95 -18.88
N LEU A 83 4.02 13.93 -18.06
CA LEU A 83 3.15 15.07 -17.85
C LEU A 83 3.90 16.26 -17.20
N VAL A 84 4.81 16.00 -16.26
CA VAL A 84 5.69 17.03 -15.64
C VAL A 84 6.52 17.79 -16.67
N ASN A 85 7.02 17.13 -17.71
CA ASN A 85 7.80 17.82 -18.75
C ASN A 85 6.92 18.75 -19.58
N ASP A 86 5.74 18.28 -19.99
CA ASP A 86 4.77 19.08 -20.75
C ASP A 86 4.33 20.32 -19.95
N ILE A 87 4.14 20.17 -18.63
CA ILE A 87 3.80 21.28 -17.72
C ILE A 87 4.98 22.22 -17.55
N ALA A 88 6.19 21.70 -17.36
CA ALA A 88 7.38 22.53 -17.20
C ALA A 88 7.61 23.39 -18.46
N GLU A 89 7.36 22.83 -19.65
CA GLU A 89 7.35 23.58 -20.90
C GLU A 89 6.25 24.63 -20.92
N ALA A 90 5.01 24.29 -20.52
CA ALA A 90 3.90 25.25 -20.44
C ALA A 90 4.17 26.38 -19.44
N ILE A 91 4.75 26.08 -18.27
CA ILE A 91 5.15 27.05 -17.24
C ILE A 91 6.27 27.96 -17.76
N SER A 92 7.27 27.39 -18.43
CA SER A 92 8.38 28.14 -19.03
C SER A 92 7.88 29.08 -20.13
N ALA A 93 6.83 28.69 -20.85
CA ALA A 93 6.18 29.51 -21.87
C ALA A 93 5.19 30.53 -21.31
N ALA A 94 4.67 30.32 -20.10
CA ALA A 94 3.69 31.19 -19.46
C ALA A 94 4.37 32.40 -18.78
N ASN A 95 3.88 33.61 -19.08
CA ASN A 95 4.38 34.85 -18.47
C ASN A 95 3.66 35.23 -17.17
N ASP A 96 2.53 34.59 -16.86
CA ASP A 96 1.72 34.83 -15.66
C ASP A 96 1.45 33.49 -14.91
N PRO A 97 1.78 33.39 -13.61
CA PRO A 97 1.43 32.23 -12.78
C PRO A 97 -0.06 31.87 -12.73
N ALA A 98 -0.96 32.80 -13.03
CA ALA A 98 -2.40 32.54 -13.14
C ALA A 98 -2.77 31.68 -14.36
N ASP A 99 -1.93 31.68 -15.40
CA ASP A 99 -2.10 30.89 -16.62
C ASP A 99 -1.47 29.49 -16.49
N TYR A 100 -0.88 29.17 -15.33
CA TYR A 100 -0.34 27.84 -15.08
C TYR A 100 -1.47 26.82 -15.17
N PRO A 101 -1.34 25.79 -16.03
CA PRO A 101 -2.37 24.81 -16.21
C PRO A 101 -2.33 23.84 -15.04
N TYR A 102 -2.62 24.27 -13.81
CA TYR A 102 -2.70 23.46 -12.58
C TYR A 102 -3.68 22.28 -12.67
N GLN A 103 -4.21 21.94 -13.85
CA GLN A 103 -5.07 20.80 -14.10
C GLN A 103 -4.43 19.51 -13.55
N ASP A 104 -4.89 19.12 -12.36
CA ASP A 104 -4.84 17.83 -11.68
C ASP A 104 -4.03 16.74 -12.38
N PHE A 105 -2.71 16.93 -12.46
CA PHE A 105 -1.79 15.94 -12.99
C PHE A 105 -1.68 14.72 -12.09
N HIS A 106 -2.18 14.83 -10.87
CA HIS A 106 -2.21 13.83 -9.83
C HIS A 106 -3.45 14.09 -8.98
N SER A 107 -4.09 13.00 -8.55
CA SER A 107 -5.15 13.07 -7.57
C SER A 107 -4.55 13.49 -6.23
N GLY A 108 -5.12 14.52 -5.61
CA GLY A 108 -4.77 14.94 -4.24
C GLY A 108 -5.35 14.01 -3.17
N PHE A 109 -6.10 12.98 -3.58
CA PHE A 109 -6.89 12.15 -2.70
C PHE A 109 -6.92 10.69 -3.14
N CYS A 110 -6.37 9.79 -2.32
CA CYS A 110 -6.48 8.35 -2.54
C CYS A 110 -7.30 7.72 -1.41
N ALA A 111 -8.42 7.08 -1.74
CA ALA A 111 -9.22 6.33 -0.78
C ALA A 111 -8.38 5.24 -0.12
N LEU A 112 -8.46 5.14 1.20
CA LEU A 112 -7.65 4.23 2.02
C LEU A 112 -8.38 3.90 3.31
N ASN A 113 -8.30 2.65 3.74
CA ASN A 113 -8.96 2.18 4.95
C ASN A 113 -7.93 1.64 5.94
N GLY A 114 -7.46 2.50 6.86
CA GLY A 114 -6.61 2.12 7.98
C GLY A 114 -5.32 1.41 7.58
N LEU A 115 -4.73 1.78 6.42
CA LEU A 115 -3.51 1.16 5.91
C LEU A 115 -2.29 1.63 6.72
N VAL A 116 -1.48 0.68 7.19
CA VAL A 116 -0.15 0.94 7.74
C VAL A 116 0.87 0.07 7.01
N VAL A 117 2.03 0.64 6.70
CA VAL A 117 3.15 -0.08 6.09
C VAL A 117 4.21 -0.33 7.15
N PHE A 118 4.60 -1.59 7.31
CA PHE A 118 5.62 -2.03 8.24
C PHE A 118 6.85 -2.53 7.49
N ASP A 119 8.00 -2.31 8.13
CA ASP A 119 9.26 -2.92 7.71
C ASP A 119 9.21 -4.45 7.89
N HIS A 120 10.04 -5.16 7.13
CA HIS A 120 10.20 -6.62 7.14
C HIS A 120 10.67 -7.23 8.47
N THR A 121 10.93 -6.41 9.48
CA THR A 121 11.33 -6.79 10.85
C THR A 121 10.25 -6.57 11.90
N VAL A 122 9.03 -6.20 11.49
CA VAL A 122 7.89 -6.02 12.41
C VAL A 122 7.50 -7.33 13.11
N THR A 123 7.06 -7.24 14.37
CA THR A 123 6.67 -8.42 15.16
C THR A 123 5.34 -8.20 15.88
N HIS A 124 5.37 -7.93 17.18
CA HIS A 124 4.20 -7.80 18.06
C HIS A 124 3.20 -6.73 17.61
N GLN A 125 3.61 -5.75 16.81
CA GLN A 125 2.72 -4.72 16.27
C GLN A 125 1.68 -5.26 15.28
N LEU A 126 1.83 -6.50 14.82
CA LEU A 126 0.86 -7.16 13.93
C LEU A 126 -0.38 -7.68 14.67
N GLU A 127 -0.37 -7.71 16.01
CA GLU A 127 -1.47 -8.25 16.80
C GLU A 127 -2.79 -7.50 16.55
N GLY A 128 -3.86 -8.25 16.30
CA GLY A 128 -5.21 -7.71 16.11
C GLY A 128 -5.45 -7.06 14.74
N ILE A 129 -4.47 -7.04 13.84
CA ILE A 129 -4.66 -6.50 12.48
C ILE A 129 -5.48 -7.49 11.63
N PRO A 130 -6.63 -7.09 11.06
CA PRO A 130 -7.50 -8.01 10.31
C PRO A 130 -6.90 -8.53 9.00
N LEU A 131 -6.20 -7.68 8.24
CA LEU A 131 -5.61 -8.03 6.95
C LEU A 131 -4.11 -7.71 6.93
N LEU A 132 -3.32 -8.73 6.61
CA LEU A 132 -1.89 -8.65 6.35
C LEU A 132 -1.63 -8.88 4.85
N ILE A 133 -0.77 -8.06 4.25
CA ILE A 133 -0.31 -8.21 2.87
C ILE A 133 1.22 -8.27 2.87
N CYS A 134 1.76 -9.43 2.53
CA CYS A 134 3.21 -9.68 2.51
C CYS A 134 3.73 -9.58 1.07
N THR A 135 4.67 -8.68 0.85
CA THR A 135 5.23 -8.40 -0.48
C THR A 135 6.71 -8.00 -0.41
N GLY A 136 7.36 -7.88 -1.57
CA GLY A 136 8.77 -7.53 -1.68
C GLY A 136 9.69 -8.75 -1.67
N GLU A 137 10.93 -8.54 -1.22
CA GLU A 137 11.99 -9.54 -1.38
C GLU A 137 12.08 -10.54 -0.22
N LEU A 138 12.01 -10.07 1.02
CA LEU A 138 12.21 -10.93 2.19
C LEU A 138 11.44 -10.43 3.42
N LEU A 139 11.16 -11.35 4.33
CA LEU A 139 10.68 -11.10 5.69
C LEU A 139 11.60 -11.78 6.70
N SER A 140 11.86 -11.11 7.83
CA SER A 140 12.65 -11.71 8.91
C SER A 140 11.96 -12.95 9.49
N PRO A 141 12.68 -13.95 10.02
CA PRO A 141 12.07 -15.13 10.63
C PRO A 141 11.08 -14.79 11.76
N ASP A 142 11.39 -13.77 12.57
CA ASP A 142 10.51 -13.32 13.65
C ASP A 142 9.22 -12.70 13.12
N THR A 143 9.31 -11.96 12.00
CA THR A 143 8.14 -11.42 11.31
C THR A 143 7.29 -12.54 10.71
N GLN A 144 7.91 -13.55 10.12
CA GLN A 144 7.20 -14.72 9.60
C GLN A 144 6.43 -15.45 10.71
N ALA A 145 7.05 -15.61 11.90
CA ALA A 145 6.39 -16.18 13.07
C ALA A 145 5.23 -15.31 13.57
N ALA A 146 5.42 -13.98 13.65
CA ALA A 146 4.38 -13.05 14.07
C ALA A 146 3.17 -13.03 13.11
N ILE A 147 3.42 -13.18 11.80
CA ILE A 147 2.35 -13.36 10.81
C ILE A 147 1.59 -14.66 11.07
N THR A 148 2.29 -15.78 11.30
CA THR A 148 1.65 -17.05 11.64
C THR A 148 0.77 -16.94 12.88
N ASP A 149 1.28 -16.32 13.95
CA ASP A 149 0.51 -16.11 15.18
C ASP A 149 -0.69 -15.18 14.97
N SER A 150 -0.60 -14.21 14.06
CA SER A 150 -1.71 -13.32 13.73
C SER A 150 -2.80 -14.05 12.93
N VAL A 151 -2.41 -14.87 11.95
CA VAL A 151 -3.35 -15.66 11.14
C VAL A 151 -4.06 -16.69 12.00
N THR A 152 -3.34 -17.44 12.84
CA THR A 152 -3.97 -18.43 13.74
C THR A 152 -5.01 -17.81 14.68
N ARG A 153 -4.84 -16.52 15.03
CA ARG A 153 -5.79 -15.74 15.85
C ARG A 153 -6.92 -15.05 15.07
N GLY A 154 -6.96 -15.16 13.75
CA GLY A 154 -8.08 -14.69 12.93
C GLY A 154 -7.71 -13.72 11.81
N ALA A 155 -6.45 -13.32 11.68
CA ALA A 155 -6.04 -12.45 10.58
C ALA A 155 -6.12 -13.18 9.23
N ARG A 156 -6.36 -12.41 8.17
CA ARG A 156 -6.23 -12.84 6.79
C ARG A 156 -4.88 -12.40 6.25
N CYS A 157 -4.15 -13.27 5.55
CA CYS A 157 -2.84 -12.95 5.02
C CYS A 157 -2.78 -13.21 3.50
N LEU A 158 -2.67 -12.15 2.70
CA LEU A 158 -2.32 -12.24 1.28
C LEU A 158 -0.80 -12.20 1.16
N ALA A 159 -0.17 -13.21 0.56
CA ALA A 159 1.29 -13.29 0.52
C ALA A 159 1.84 -13.85 -0.78
N LEU A 160 3.00 -13.33 -1.17
CA LEU A 160 3.86 -14.01 -2.14
C LEU A 160 4.41 -15.30 -1.50
N PRO A 161 4.40 -16.46 -2.19
CA PRO A 161 4.75 -17.76 -1.60
C PRO A 161 6.14 -17.81 -0.94
N HIS A 162 7.14 -17.12 -1.51
CA HIS A 162 8.53 -17.16 -1.02
C HIS A 162 8.73 -16.43 0.31
N LEU A 163 7.78 -15.59 0.74
CA LEU A 163 7.89 -14.82 1.98
C LEU A 163 7.48 -15.63 3.23
N LEU A 164 6.75 -16.72 3.04
CA LEU A 164 6.29 -17.62 4.11
C LEU A 164 6.49 -19.10 3.71
N PRO A 165 7.73 -19.52 3.39
CA PRO A 165 8.01 -20.84 2.85
C PRO A 165 7.53 -21.96 3.79
N GLN A 166 7.60 -21.75 5.11
CA GLN A 166 7.15 -22.67 6.15
C GLN A 166 5.69 -23.07 6.00
N VAL A 167 4.83 -22.17 5.51
CA VAL A 167 3.41 -22.43 5.28
C VAL A 167 3.14 -22.82 3.83
N ALA A 168 3.85 -22.21 2.88
CA ALA A 168 3.60 -22.39 1.45
C ALA A 168 4.07 -23.74 0.88
N HIS A 169 4.91 -24.50 1.60
CA HIS A 169 5.54 -25.76 1.15
C HIS A 169 4.70 -26.62 0.18
N GLY A 170 5.24 -26.82 -1.03
CA GLY A 170 4.68 -27.73 -2.04
C GLY A 170 3.43 -27.22 -2.77
N ARG A 171 3.04 -25.96 -2.56
CA ARG A 171 1.91 -25.34 -3.24
C ARG A 171 2.39 -24.70 -4.55
N GLY A 172 1.71 -25.04 -5.65
CA GLY A 172 2.08 -24.59 -6.98
C GLY A 172 2.03 -23.07 -7.10
N HIS A 173 2.99 -22.51 -7.83
CA HIS A 173 3.13 -21.08 -8.12
C HIS A 173 2.09 -20.57 -9.13
N ASP A 174 1.48 -21.49 -9.90
CA ASP A 174 0.69 -21.12 -11.08
C ASP A 174 -0.75 -20.71 -10.78
N GLN A 175 -1.26 -20.95 -9.56
CA GLN A 175 -2.65 -20.65 -9.18
C GLN A 175 -2.74 -20.16 -7.73
N PRO A 176 -3.63 -19.19 -7.43
CA PRO A 176 -3.90 -18.77 -6.06
C PRO A 176 -4.30 -19.95 -5.16
N CYS A 177 -3.70 -20.03 -3.97
CA CYS A 177 -3.92 -21.11 -3.01
C CYS A 177 -4.44 -20.56 -1.67
N LEU A 178 -5.70 -20.86 -1.35
CA LEU A 178 -6.33 -20.51 -0.07
C LEU A 178 -6.08 -21.60 0.97
N VAL A 179 -5.60 -21.21 2.15
CA VAL A 179 -5.18 -22.12 3.20
C VAL A 179 -5.75 -21.63 4.52
N GLN A 180 -6.58 -22.44 5.16
CA GLN A 180 -7.12 -22.15 6.48
C GLN A 180 -6.09 -22.51 7.56
N ASP A 181 -5.93 -21.65 8.55
CA ASP A 181 -5.03 -21.88 9.69
C ASP A 181 -5.56 -21.18 10.95
N GLY A 182 -5.88 -21.96 11.98
CA GLY A 182 -6.59 -21.48 13.16
C GLY A 182 -7.93 -20.80 12.80
N ALA A 183 -8.12 -19.58 13.29
CA ALA A 183 -9.30 -18.76 13.02
C ALA A 183 -9.19 -17.91 11.74
N GLY A 184 -8.02 -17.91 11.08
CA GLY A 184 -7.73 -17.07 9.92
C GLY A 184 -7.40 -17.88 8.67
N ALA A 185 -6.84 -17.20 7.67
CA ALA A 185 -6.47 -17.82 6.42
C ALA A 185 -5.33 -17.10 5.68
N TYR A 186 -4.55 -17.86 4.94
CA TYR A 186 -3.61 -17.36 3.94
C TYR A 186 -4.22 -17.47 2.53
N LEU A 187 -3.94 -16.48 1.69
CA LEU A 187 -4.02 -16.62 0.24
C LEU A 187 -2.61 -16.41 -0.33
N PHE A 188 -2.05 -17.47 -0.89
CA PHE A 188 -0.77 -17.41 -1.60
C PHE A 188 -1.01 -17.21 -3.10
N THR A 189 -0.34 -16.25 -3.72
CA THR A 189 -0.41 -16.00 -5.17
C THR A 189 0.81 -15.21 -5.61
N ASP A 190 1.30 -15.45 -6.83
CA ASP A 190 2.31 -14.62 -7.49
C ASP A 190 1.70 -13.40 -8.21
N ASP A 191 0.37 -13.37 -8.34
CA ASP A 191 -0.39 -12.26 -8.93
C ASP A 191 -1.40 -11.70 -7.91
N LEU A 192 -1.09 -10.54 -7.32
CA LEU A 192 -1.99 -9.83 -6.41
C LEU A 192 -3.19 -9.22 -7.15
N MET A 193 -3.13 -9.06 -8.47
CA MET A 193 -4.22 -8.49 -9.27
C MET A 193 -5.27 -9.53 -9.69
N SER A 194 -5.03 -10.80 -9.39
CA SER A 194 -5.95 -11.90 -9.65
C SER A 194 -7.32 -11.70 -8.99
N ASP A 195 -8.37 -12.26 -9.60
CA ASP A 195 -9.73 -12.19 -9.06
C ASP A 195 -9.83 -12.78 -7.65
N ALA A 196 -9.04 -13.83 -7.36
CA ALA A 196 -8.95 -14.44 -6.05
C ALA A 196 -8.39 -13.45 -5.00
N ALA A 197 -7.32 -12.73 -5.32
CA ALA A 197 -6.73 -11.73 -4.42
C ALA A 197 -7.69 -10.55 -4.20
N ARG A 198 -8.34 -10.05 -5.27
CA ARG A 198 -9.37 -9.00 -5.17
C ARG A 198 -10.52 -9.41 -4.26
N ALA A 199 -11.08 -10.60 -4.48
CA ALA A 199 -12.15 -11.12 -3.65
C ALA A 199 -11.70 -11.34 -2.19
N PHE A 200 -10.44 -11.72 -1.99
CA PHE A 200 -9.89 -11.97 -0.66
C PHE A 200 -9.74 -10.70 0.17
N ILE A 201 -9.31 -9.59 -0.43
CA ILE A 201 -9.12 -8.32 0.28
C ILE A 201 -10.36 -7.43 0.33
N ALA A 202 -11.35 -7.67 -0.54
CA ALA A 202 -12.55 -6.82 -0.70
C ALA A 202 -13.23 -6.41 0.62
N PRO A 203 -13.35 -7.28 1.66
CA PRO A 203 -13.94 -6.89 2.94
C PRO A 203 -13.20 -5.76 3.67
N HIS A 204 -11.92 -5.51 3.35
CA HIS A 204 -11.05 -4.57 4.06
C HIS A 204 -10.78 -3.26 3.29
N LEU A 205 -11.23 -3.14 2.03
CA LEU A 205 -10.94 -1.97 1.18
C LEU A 205 -11.59 -0.66 1.65
N GLY A 206 -12.67 -0.75 2.44
CA GLY A 206 -13.48 0.41 2.80
C GLY A 206 -14.13 1.10 1.58
N PRO A 207 -14.69 2.30 1.74
CA PRO A 207 -15.29 3.06 0.64
C PRO A 207 -14.24 3.53 -0.37
N SER A 208 -14.62 3.60 -1.66
CA SER A 208 -13.74 4.05 -2.74
C SER A 208 -13.59 5.57 -2.85
N ASP A 209 -14.28 6.32 -2.00
CA ASP A 209 -14.32 7.79 -1.97
C ASP A 209 -13.96 8.36 -0.60
N ALA A 210 -13.37 7.55 0.28
CA ALA A 210 -13.06 7.93 1.66
C ALA A 210 -11.68 7.46 2.11
N VAL A 211 -10.99 8.31 2.86
CA VAL A 211 -9.87 7.91 3.72
C VAL A 211 -10.38 7.76 5.13
N ARG A 212 -10.16 6.60 5.74
CA ARG A 212 -10.61 6.28 7.10
C ARG A 212 -9.45 5.80 7.96
N TYR A 213 -9.25 6.43 9.12
CA TYR A 213 -8.30 5.98 10.13
C TYR A 213 -8.93 6.02 11.50
N ARG A 214 -8.61 5.01 12.32
CA ARG A 214 -8.92 5.02 13.74
C ARG A 214 -7.72 5.55 14.52
N PHE A 215 -8.00 6.28 15.60
CA PHE A 215 -7.03 6.77 16.57
C PHE A 215 -7.63 6.59 17.96
N ALA A 216 -7.14 5.61 18.72
CA ALA A 216 -7.78 5.20 19.97
C ALA A 216 -9.31 4.99 19.78
N ASN A 217 -10.15 5.81 20.42
CA ASN A 217 -11.60 5.79 20.35
C ASN A 217 -12.21 6.80 19.36
N PHE A 218 -11.42 7.27 18.39
CA PHE A 218 -11.88 8.16 17.32
C PHE A 218 -11.74 7.51 15.96
N CYS A 219 -12.69 7.78 15.07
CA CYS A 219 -12.60 7.51 13.64
C CYS A 219 -12.54 8.83 12.89
N VAL A 220 -11.47 9.05 12.14
CA VAL A 220 -11.32 10.18 11.23
C VAL A 220 -11.67 9.70 9.83
N THR A 221 -12.66 10.34 9.21
CA THR A 221 -13.05 10.10 7.83
C THR A 221 -12.84 11.37 7.02
N MET A 222 -12.13 11.25 5.90
CA MET A 222 -11.90 12.34 4.95
C MET A 222 -12.49 11.98 3.59
N GLN A 223 -13.30 12.87 3.01
CA GLN A 223 -13.96 12.65 1.72
C GLN A 223 -13.94 13.92 0.86
N PRO A 224 -13.81 13.83 -0.47
CA PRO A 224 -13.96 14.96 -1.37
C PRO A 224 -15.36 15.58 -1.29
N ILE A 225 -15.44 16.91 -1.35
CA ILE A 225 -16.71 17.63 -1.37
C ILE A 225 -17.15 17.79 -2.82
N ASN A 226 -18.29 17.18 -3.18
CA ASN A 226 -18.86 17.22 -4.54
C ASN A 226 -17.85 16.75 -5.61
N GLY A 227 -16.99 15.79 -5.28
CA GLY A 227 -15.94 15.29 -6.17
C GLY A 227 -14.72 16.21 -6.31
N ASP A 228 -14.67 17.35 -5.62
CA ASP A 228 -13.47 18.20 -5.59
C ASP A 228 -12.48 17.70 -4.54
N GLU A 229 -11.46 16.97 -5.00
CA GLU A 229 -10.42 16.36 -4.16
C GLU A 229 -9.55 17.39 -3.42
N ARG A 230 -9.59 18.66 -3.84
CA ARG A 230 -8.89 19.78 -3.17
C ARG A 230 -9.66 20.28 -1.96
N ARG A 231 -10.90 19.82 -1.79
CA ARG A 231 -11.81 20.23 -0.71
C ARG A 231 -12.28 19.00 0.04
N LEU A 232 -11.66 18.74 1.18
CA LEU A 232 -11.99 17.58 2.00
C LEU A 232 -12.98 17.94 3.11
N ARG A 233 -14.07 17.18 3.19
CA ARG A 233 -14.87 17.09 4.42
C ARG A 233 -14.12 16.19 5.38
N VAL A 234 -13.81 16.70 6.56
CA VAL A 234 -13.21 15.93 7.65
C VAL A 234 -14.28 15.70 8.72
N GLN A 235 -14.58 14.44 8.99
CA GLN A 235 -15.48 14.02 10.07
C GLN A 235 -14.67 13.27 11.12
N VAL A 236 -14.93 13.57 12.39
CA VAL A 236 -14.30 12.91 13.53
C VAL A 236 -15.41 12.38 14.42
N ASP A 237 -15.59 11.07 14.41
CA ASP A 237 -16.58 10.38 15.21
C ASP A 237 -15.91 9.71 16.40
N ARG A 238 -16.56 9.72 17.56
CA ARG A 238 -16.14 8.91 18.71
C ARG A 238 -16.77 7.53 18.56
N TYR A 239 -15.95 6.49 18.58
CA TYR A 239 -16.39 5.09 18.56
C TYR A 239 -16.31 4.55 19.99
N GLU A 240 -17.40 3.94 20.47
CA GLU A 240 -17.49 3.34 21.81
C GLU A 240 -16.91 1.93 21.87
#